data_AF-A0A2N7TKB8-F1
#
_entry.id   AF-A0A2N7TKB8-F1
#
_cell.length_a   1.000
_cell.length_b   1.000
_cell.length_c   1.000
_cell.angle_alpha   90.00
_cell.angle_beta   90.00
_cell.angle_gamma   90.00
#
_symmetry.space_group_name_H-M   'P 1'
#
loop_
_entity.id
_entity.type
_entity.pdbx_description
1 polymer ?
#
loop_
_entity_poly.entity_id
_entity_poly.type
_entity_poly.pdbx_seq_one_letter_code
_entity_poly.pdbx_strand_id
1 'polypeptide(L)'
;MRLIIAEKPSLARAIAEALPGRQGREEGAIVAGETTVTWCLGHLLEQAPPDAYDPAFKAWRLDHLPILPDRWKLTPRPKARSQLAVIRRLLKGASEVVHAGDPDREGQLLVQEVIEHLGWKGPVSRLLVSDLNRPAVQRALGRIEDNGRFLSLYRAAQSRARADWLYGINLTRAWTLTGRQAGHDGVLSVGRVQTPVLGLVVRRDAEIRDFAPRPFFVLWVELAVARGQLRAWWVPGEP
;
A
#
# COMPACT_ATOMS: atom_id res chain seq x y z
N MET A 1 -5.01 -8.88 -29.44
CA MET A 1 -3.76 -9.05 -28.66
C MET A 1 -4.13 -9.13 -27.18
N ARG A 2 -3.55 -10.09 -26.44
CA ARG A 2 -3.67 -10.15 -24.97
C ARG A 2 -2.70 -9.17 -24.33
N LEU A 3 -3.15 -8.32 -23.41
CA LEU A 3 -2.29 -7.42 -22.65
C LEU A 3 -2.21 -7.84 -21.19
N ILE A 4 -1.02 -8.19 -20.70
CA ILE A 4 -0.78 -8.45 -19.27
C ILE A 4 -0.18 -7.18 -18.64
N ILE A 5 -0.78 -6.70 -17.54
CA ILE A 5 -0.30 -5.53 -16.80
C ILE A 5 0.21 -6.01 -15.43
N ALA A 6 1.53 -6.06 -15.27
CA ALA A 6 2.18 -6.41 -14.01
C ALA A 6 2.36 -5.19 -13.09
N GLU A 7 2.66 -5.42 -11.81
CA GLU A 7 2.96 -4.33 -10.87
C GLU A 7 4.33 -3.67 -11.10
N LYS A 8 5.31 -4.47 -11.55
CA LYS A 8 6.72 -4.06 -11.62
C LYS A 8 7.48 -4.75 -12.76
N PRO A 9 8.61 -4.18 -13.23
CA PRO A 9 9.35 -4.72 -14.37
C PRO A 9 9.92 -6.13 -14.16
N SER A 10 10.26 -6.51 -12.92
CA SER A 10 10.76 -7.87 -12.62
C SER A 10 9.70 -8.94 -12.82
N LEU A 11 8.46 -8.68 -12.37
CA LEU A 11 7.34 -9.58 -12.57
C LEU A 11 6.95 -9.68 -14.05
N ALA A 12 6.93 -8.56 -14.77
CA ALA A 12 6.68 -8.57 -16.21
C ALA A 12 7.69 -9.42 -16.99
N ARG A 13 8.98 -9.32 -16.64
CA ARG A 13 10.03 -10.16 -17.26
C ARG A 13 9.80 -11.64 -17.00
N ALA A 14 9.54 -12.03 -15.75
CA ALA A 14 9.27 -13.42 -15.39
C ALA A 14 8.05 -13.99 -16.15
N ILE A 15 6.99 -13.19 -16.29
CA ILE A 15 5.80 -13.55 -17.09
C ILE A 15 6.17 -13.72 -18.57
N ALA A 16 6.89 -12.76 -19.16
CA ALA A 16 7.29 -12.81 -20.57
C ALA A 16 8.20 -14.01 -20.89
N GLU A 17 9.11 -14.39 -19.97
CA GLU A 17 9.99 -15.56 -20.08
C GLU A 17 9.26 -16.91 -19.96
N ALA A 18 8.12 -16.91 -19.28
CA ALA A 18 7.27 -18.09 -19.16
C ALA A 18 6.31 -18.27 -20.36
N LEU A 19 6.05 -17.21 -21.13
CA LEU A 19 5.17 -17.24 -22.31
C LEU A 19 5.85 -17.86 -23.55
N PRO A 20 5.09 -18.56 -24.41
CA PRO A 20 5.61 -19.07 -25.67
C PRO A 20 5.81 -17.94 -26.71
N GLY A 21 6.70 -18.16 -27.67
CA GLY A 21 6.93 -17.26 -28.80
C GLY A 21 8.23 -16.45 -28.70
N ARG A 22 8.59 -15.79 -29.80
CA ARG A 22 9.78 -14.92 -29.84
C ARG A 22 9.53 -13.68 -29.00
N GLN A 23 10.51 -13.32 -28.18
CA GLN A 23 10.45 -12.09 -27.39
C GLN A 23 10.95 -10.89 -28.20
N GLY A 24 10.20 -9.80 -28.12
CA GLY A 24 10.59 -8.47 -28.59
C GLY A 24 10.51 -7.47 -27.43
N ARG A 25 11.53 -6.64 -27.26
CA ARG A 25 11.49 -5.55 -26.28
C ARG A 25 10.96 -4.29 -26.95
N GLU A 26 9.98 -3.67 -26.32
CA GLU A 26 9.51 -2.33 -26.65
C GLU A 26 9.70 -1.40 -25.45
N GLU A 27 9.60 -0.09 -25.68
CA GLU A 27 9.63 0.86 -24.57
C GLU A 27 8.43 0.62 -23.64
N GLY A 28 8.72 0.26 -22.39
CA GLY A 28 7.73 0.01 -21.34
C GLY A 28 6.90 -1.28 -21.52
N ALA A 29 7.29 -2.20 -22.41
CA ALA A 29 6.62 -3.48 -22.61
C ALA A 29 7.53 -4.57 -23.22
N ILE A 30 7.10 -5.82 -23.12
CA ILE A 30 7.72 -6.98 -23.74
C ILE A 30 6.66 -7.71 -24.55
N VAL A 31 6.88 -7.89 -25.84
CA VAL A 31 6.03 -8.67 -26.74
C VAL A 31 6.52 -10.13 -26.70
N ALA A 32 5.60 -11.07 -26.47
CA ALA A 32 5.85 -12.50 -26.46
C ALA A 32 4.74 -13.20 -27.27
N GLY A 33 5.02 -13.46 -28.56
CA GLY A 33 4.02 -13.98 -29.49
C GLY A 33 2.82 -13.02 -29.64
N GLU A 34 1.63 -13.52 -29.34
CA GLU A 34 0.37 -12.73 -29.39
C GLU A 34 0.04 -11.98 -28.10
N THR A 35 0.91 -12.10 -27.09
CA THR A 35 0.75 -11.47 -25.77
C THR A 35 1.78 -10.36 -25.58
N THR A 36 1.32 -9.20 -25.15
CA THR A 36 2.20 -8.11 -24.71
C THR A 36 2.13 -8.00 -23.19
N VAL A 37 3.28 -7.95 -22.54
CA VAL A 37 3.42 -7.77 -21.10
C VAL A 37 3.97 -6.37 -20.82
N THR A 38 3.19 -5.55 -20.14
CA THR A 38 3.61 -4.24 -19.63
C THR A 38 3.58 -4.26 -18.10
N TRP A 39 4.00 -3.16 -17.47
CA TRP A 39 4.10 -3.06 -16.03
C TRP A 39 3.79 -1.67 -15.53
N CYS A 40 3.46 -1.59 -14.25
CA CYS A 40 3.49 -0.37 -13.47
C CYS A 40 4.89 -0.16 -12.85
N LEU A 41 5.07 0.95 -12.13
CA LEU A 41 6.30 1.31 -11.43
C LEU A 41 5.94 1.71 -9.99
N GLY A 42 5.34 0.76 -9.28
CA GLY A 42 4.50 1.07 -8.13
C GLY A 42 3.23 1.79 -8.59
N HIS A 43 2.61 2.56 -7.68
CA HIS A 43 1.44 3.38 -8.00
C HIS A 43 1.76 4.36 -9.14
N LEU A 44 1.02 4.26 -10.27
CA LEU A 44 1.08 5.22 -11.38
C LEU A 44 0.15 6.42 -11.16
N LEU A 45 -0.87 6.21 -10.34
CA LEU A 45 -1.90 7.16 -9.96
C LEU A 45 -1.75 7.48 -8.47
N GLU A 46 -2.26 8.63 -8.06
CA GLU A 46 -2.40 8.99 -6.66
C GLU A 46 -3.73 9.69 -6.43
N GLN A 47 -4.24 9.67 -5.19
CA GLN A 47 -5.43 10.44 -4.83
C GLN A 47 -5.19 11.91 -5.14
N ALA A 48 -6.12 12.53 -5.85
CA ALA A 48 -5.97 13.92 -6.25
C ALA A 48 -5.83 14.82 -5.01
N PRO A 49 -5.01 15.87 -5.08
CA PRO A 49 -4.91 16.83 -3.98
C PRO A 49 -6.21 17.64 -3.84
N PRO A 50 -6.46 18.27 -2.69
CA PRO A 50 -7.69 19.02 -2.46
C PRO A 50 -8.01 20.07 -3.55
N ASP A 51 -7.01 20.77 -4.07
CA ASP A 51 -7.16 21.80 -5.10
C ASP A 51 -7.60 21.26 -6.47
N ALA A 52 -7.48 19.95 -6.70
CA ALA A 52 -8.04 19.31 -7.89
C ALA A 52 -9.57 19.09 -7.78
N TYR A 53 -10.14 19.18 -6.57
CA TYR A 53 -11.59 19.14 -6.35
C TYR A 53 -12.18 20.54 -6.43
N ASP A 54 -11.55 21.51 -5.75
CA ASP A 54 -11.90 22.93 -5.81
C ASP A 54 -10.61 23.77 -5.67
N PRO A 55 -10.27 24.65 -6.62
CA PRO A 55 -9.10 25.53 -6.52
C PRO A 55 -9.01 26.33 -5.21
N ALA A 56 -10.12 26.65 -4.55
CA ALA A 56 -10.16 27.32 -3.25
C ALA A 56 -9.43 26.52 -2.16
N PHE A 57 -9.41 25.19 -2.26
CA PHE A 57 -8.71 24.31 -1.31
C PHE A 57 -7.19 24.34 -1.43
N LYS A 58 -6.63 25.09 -2.38
CA LYS A 58 -5.20 25.38 -2.43
C LYS A 58 -4.75 26.19 -1.21
N ALA A 59 -5.57 27.16 -0.80
CA ALA A 59 -5.37 27.89 0.44
C ALA A 59 -5.90 27.08 1.62
N TRP A 60 -5.08 26.91 2.66
CA TRP A 60 -5.49 26.20 3.87
C TRP A 60 -6.27 27.15 4.77
N ARG A 61 -7.55 26.84 4.99
CA ARG A 61 -8.46 27.63 5.84
C ARG A 61 -9.33 26.68 6.67
N LEU A 62 -9.61 27.04 7.91
CA LEU A 62 -10.37 26.18 8.83
C LEU A 62 -11.84 26.02 8.38
N ASP A 63 -12.43 27.06 7.79
CA ASP A 63 -13.80 27.06 7.27
C ASP A 63 -13.99 26.21 6.01
N HIS A 64 -12.91 25.76 5.37
CA HIS A 64 -12.96 24.77 4.29
C HIS A 64 -13.05 23.32 4.80
N LEU A 65 -12.88 23.07 6.11
CA LEU A 65 -12.78 21.73 6.66
C LEU A 65 -14.12 21.25 7.25
N PRO A 66 -14.48 19.96 7.09
CA PRO A 66 -13.73 18.93 6.36
C PRO A 66 -13.96 19.01 4.84
N ILE A 67 -12.90 18.75 4.07
CA ILE A 67 -12.93 18.53 2.63
C ILE A 67 -13.39 17.10 2.39
N LEU A 68 -14.59 16.95 1.84
CA LEU A 68 -15.25 15.69 1.54
C LEU A 68 -15.57 15.62 0.05
N PRO A 69 -14.81 14.85 -0.77
CA PRO A 69 -15.10 14.72 -2.18
C PRO A 69 -16.40 13.95 -2.46
N ASP A 70 -17.33 14.53 -3.20
CA ASP A 70 -18.52 13.81 -3.71
C ASP A 70 -18.12 12.74 -4.74
N ARG A 71 -17.12 13.07 -5.58
CA ARG A 71 -16.55 12.17 -6.58
C ARG A 71 -15.04 12.18 -6.46
N TRP A 72 -14.49 11.03 -6.11
CA TRP A 72 -13.06 10.82 -5.99
C TRP A 72 -12.35 10.95 -7.34
N LYS A 73 -11.22 11.66 -7.34
CA LYS A 73 -10.36 11.86 -8.50
C LYS A 73 -9.01 11.22 -8.24
N LEU A 74 -8.46 10.58 -9.27
CA LEU A 74 -7.07 10.12 -9.31
C LEU A 74 -6.29 10.96 -10.29
N THR A 75 -5.05 11.31 -9.94
CA THR A 75 -4.14 12.05 -10.82
C THR A 75 -2.90 11.22 -11.13
N PRO A 76 -2.37 11.27 -12.37
CA PRO A 76 -1.11 10.62 -12.70
C PRO A 76 0.05 11.23 -11.93
N ARG A 77 0.86 10.36 -11.30
CA ARG A 77 2.09 10.81 -10.64
C ARG A 77 3.05 11.36 -11.69
N PRO A 78 3.78 12.46 -11.43
CA PRO A 78 4.65 13.09 -12.44
C PRO A 78 5.64 12.13 -13.10
N LYS A 79 6.29 11.28 -12.30
CA LYS A 79 7.29 10.30 -12.77
C LYS A 79 6.68 9.09 -13.51
N ALA A 80 5.36 8.91 -13.44
CA ALA A 80 4.65 7.76 -14.00
C ALA A 80 3.99 8.04 -15.37
N ARG A 81 4.00 9.31 -15.82
CA ARG A 81 3.25 9.75 -17.01
C ARG A 81 3.65 9.01 -18.29
N SER A 82 4.94 8.77 -18.50
CA SER A 82 5.45 8.04 -19.68
C SER A 82 4.93 6.60 -19.70
N GLN A 83 5.06 5.88 -18.59
CA GLN A 83 4.58 4.50 -18.48
C GLN A 83 3.06 4.41 -18.60
N LEU A 84 2.31 5.36 -18.01
CA LEU A 84 0.86 5.42 -18.17
C LEU A 84 0.44 5.66 -19.63
N ALA A 85 1.21 6.46 -20.39
CA ALA A 85 0.99 6.67 -21.81
C ALA A 85 1.28 5.40 -22.64
N VAL A 86 2.31 4.62 -22.27
CA VAL A 86 2.58 3.30 -22.86
C VAL A 86 1.39 2.36 -22.65
N ILE A 87 0.91 2.22 -21.41
CA ILE A 87 -0.24 1.35 -21.10
C ILE A 87 -1.48 1.82 -21.87
N ARG A 88 -1.74 3.13 -21.94
CA ARG A 88 -2.85 3.70 -22.72
C ARG A 88 -2.76 3.34 -24.20
N ARG A 89 -1.57 3.40 -24.81
CA ARG A 89 -1.35 2.99 -26.20
C ARG A 89 -1.65 1.51 -26.39
N LEU A 90 -1.13 0.66 -25.51
CA LEU A 90 -1.29 -0.79 -25.60
C LEU A 90 -2.75 -1.23 -25.40
N LEU A 91 -3.48 -0.58 -24.49
CA LEU A 91 -4.91 -0.87 -24.26
C LEU A 91 -5.76 -0.68 -25.51
N LYS A 92 -5.43 0.28 -26.40
CA LYS A 92 -6.18 0.49 -27.64
C LYS A 92 -6.10 -0.69 -28.62
N GLY A 93 -5.00 -1.44 -28.58
CA GLY A 93 -4.80 -2.64 -29.42
C GLY A 93 -5.12 -3.95 -28.69
N ALA A 94 -5.49 -3.89 -27.42
CA ALA A 94 -5.83 -5.06 -26.63
C ALA A 94 -7.25 -5.54 -26.96
N SER A 95 -7.43 -6.86 -26.99
CA SER A 95 -8.75 -7.51 -27.03
C SER A 95 -9.17 -8.02 -25.64
N GLU A 96 -8.20 -8.29 -24.78
CA GLU A 96 -8.38 -8.71 -23.39
C GLU A 96 -7.22 -8.19 -22.53
N VAL A 97 -7.49 -7.97 -21.24
CA VAL A 97 -6.50 -7.53 -20.25
C VAL A 97 -6.36 -8.58 -19.15
N VAL A 98 -5.12 -8.88 -18.76
CA VAL A 98 -4.81 -9.71 -17.60
C VAL A 98 -4.13 -8.85 -16.55
N HIS A 99 -4.81 -8.66 -15.42
CA HIS A 99 -4.28 -8.01 -14.23
C HIS A 99 -3.28 -8.94 -13.53
N ALA A 100 -2.00 -8.54 -13.50
CA ALA A 100 -0.92 -9.27 -12.86
C ALA A 100 -0.23 -8.45 -11.75
N GLY A 101 -0.98 -7.63 -11.01
CA GLY A 101 -0.49 -7.06 -9.74
C GLY A 101 -0.16 -8.14 -8.71
N ASP A 102 0.63 -7.81 -7.68
CA ASP A 102 1.01 -8.77 -6.64
C ASP A 102 -0.26 -9.35 -5.95
N PRO A 103 -0.21 -10.58 -5.40
CA PRO A 103 -1.38 -11.29 -4.88
C PRO A 103 -1.81 -10.78 -3.48
N ASP A 104 -1.98 -9.47 -3.34
CA ASP A 104 -2.45 -8.81 -2.13
C ASP A 104 -3.44 -7.66 -2.44
N ARG A 105 -3.82 -6.91 -1.40
CA ARG A 105 -4.75 -5.78 -1.52
C ARG A 105 -4.20 -4.61 -2.33
N GLU A 106 -2.93 -4.28 -2.15
CA GLU A 106 -2.31 -3.13 -2.82
C GLU A 106 -2.04 -3.44 -4.29
N GLY A 107 -1.57 -4.64 -4.60
CA GLY A 107 -1.41 -5.14 -5.97
C GLY A 107 -2.73 -5.18 -6.74
N GLN A 108 -3.84 -5.53 -6.07
CA GLN A 108 -5.18 -5.44 -6.66
C GLN A 108 -5.61 -3.98 -6.92
N LEU A 109 -5.35 -3.05 -6.00
CA LEU A 109 -5.67 -1.63 -6.18
C LEU A 109 -4.89 -1.02 -7.35
N LEU A 110 -3.58 -1.25 -7.36
CA LEU A 110 -2.62 -0.58 -8.21
C LEU A 110 -2.91 -0.76 -9.70
N VAL A 111 -3.16 -2.00 -10.13
CA VAL A 111 -3.43 -2.28 -11.55
C VAL A 111 -4.91 -2.01 -11.89
N GLN A 112 -5.84 -2.30 -11.00
CA GLN A 112 -7.26 -2.02 -11.22
C GLN A 112 -7.52 -0.52 -11.42
N GLU A 113 -6.93 0.36 -10.60
CA GLU A 113 -7.07 1.81 -10.77
C GLU A 113 -6.54 2.28 -12.13
N VAL A 114 -5.43 1.71 -12.63
CA VAL A 114 -4.89 2.04 -13.95
C VAL A 114 -5.85 1.64 -15.06
N ILE A 115 -6.41 0.42 -15.00
CA ILE A 115 -7.39 -0.09 -15.97
C ILE A 115 -8.63 0.79 -15.99
N GLU A 116 -9.17 1.14 -14.81
CA GLU A 116 -10.37 1.98 -14.67
C GLU A 116 -10.10 3.43 -15.11
N HIS A 117 -8.97 4.02 -14.70
CA HIS A 117 -8.59 5.39 -15.04
C HIS A 117 -8.36 5.58 -16.54
N LEU A 118 -7.80 4.57 -17.22
CA LEU A 118 -7.62 4.58 -18.67
C LEU A 118 -8.88 4.19 -19.45
N GLY A 119 -9.97 3.87 -18.75
CA GLY A 119 -11.30 3.68 -19.35
C GLY A 119 -11.48 2.36 -20.11
N TRP A 120 -10.69 1.33 -19.80
CA TRP A 120 -10.88 0.01 -20.41
C TRP A 120 -12.26 -0.58 -20.07
N LYS A 121 -12.95 -1.14 -21.07
CA LYS A 121 -14.30 -1.72 -20.94
C LYS A 121 -14.39 -3.19 -21.37
N GLY A 122 -13.31 -3.75 -21.91
CA GLY A 122 -13.26 -5.13 -22.33
C GLY A 122 -13.07 -6.10 -21.16
N PRO A 123 -12.92 -7.41 -21.44
CA PRO A 123 -12.74 -8.42 -20.41
C PRO A 123 -11.44 -8.20 -19.63
N VAL A 124 -11.50 -8.47 -18.33
CA VAL A 124 -10.35 -8.42 -17.42
C VAL A 124 -10.26 -9.72 -16.64
N SER A 125 -9.12 -10.38 -16.75
CA SER A 125 -8.80 -11.58 -15.99
C SER A 125 -7.70 -11.29 -14.97
N ARG A 126 -7.52 -12.15 -13.97
CA ARG A 126 -6.53 -12.03 -12.91
C ARG A 126 -5.50 -13.15 -12.99
N LEU A 127 -4.23 -12.78 -12.97
CA LEU A 127 -3.09 -13.68 -12.88
C LEU A 127 -2.39 -13.50 -11.53
N LEU A 128 -2.42 -14.52 -10.67
CA LEU A 128 -1.77 -14.50 -9.36
C LEU A 128 -0.39 -15.15 -9.43
N VAL A 129 0.67 -14.36 -9.26
CA VAL A 129 2.06 -14.84 -9.23
C VAL A 129 2.65 -14.56 -7.86
N SER A 130 2.90 -15.61 -7.08
CA SER A 130 3.56 -15.52 -5.77
C SER A 130 5.04 -15.91 -5.80
N ASP A 131 5.49 -16.53 -6.90
CA ASP A 131 6.87 -16.99 -7.10
C ASP A 131 7.27 -16.70 -8.57
N LEU A 132 8.42 -16.04 -8.73
CA LEU A 132 8.95 -15.62 -10.03
C LEU A 132 9.68 -16.75 -10.78
N ASN A 133 9.90 -17.90 -10.15
CA ASN A 133 10.50 -19.06 -10.80
C ASN A 133 9.67 -19.52 -12.00
N ARG A 134 10.33 -19.78 -13.13
CA ARG A 134 9.66 -20.11 -14.40
C ARG A 134 8.58 -21.21 -14.29
N PRO A 135 8.80 -22.36 -13.60
CA PRO A 135 7.75 -23.36 -13.44
C PRO A 135 6.53 -22.86 -12.65
N ALA A 136 6.72 -21.98 -11.66
CA ALA A 136 5.63 -21.41 -10.88
C ALA A 136 4.82 -20.42 -11.71
N VAL A 137 5.49 -19.56 -12.48
CA VAL A 137 4.84 -18.61 -13.40
C VAL A 137 4.04 -19.34 -14.48
N GLN A 138 4.59 -20.42 -15.06
CA GLN A 138 3.87 -21.25 -16.03
C GLN A 138 2.61 -21.89 -15.44
N ARG A 139 2.67 -22.40 -14.21
CA ARG A 139 1.48 -22.90 -13.50
C ARG A 139 0.44 -21.81 -13.28
N ALA A 140 0.88 -20.60 -12.90
CA ALA A 140 -0.01 -19.46 -12.72
C ALA A 140 -0.69 -19.03 -14.03
N LEU A 141 0.06 -19.00 -15.14
CA LEU A 141 -0.49 -18.70 -16.47
C LEU A 141 -1.55 -19.71 -16.93
N GLY A 142 -1.46 -20.96 -16.47
CA GLY A 142 -2.49 -21.98 -16.69
C GLY A 142 -3.71 -21.86 -15.77
N ARG A 143 -3.73 -20.92 -14.82
CA ARG A 143 -4.79 -20.74 -13.81
C ARG A 143 -5.26 -19.27 -13.74
N ILE A 144 -5.43 -18.65 -14.89
CA ILE A 144 -5.98 -17.29 -14.97
C ILE A 144 -7.45 -17.32 -14.54
N GLU A 145 -7.85 -16.42 -13.65
CA GLU A 145 -9.19 -16.35 -13.07
C GLU A 145 -9.94 -15.11 -13.56
N ASP A 146 -11.27 -15.08 -13.38
CA ASP A 146 -12.04 -13.85 -13.58
C ASP A 146 -11.65 -12.78 -12.54
N ASN A 147 -11.35 -11.55 -13.00
CA ASN A 147 -10.96 -10.46 -12.10
C ASN A 147 -12.14 -9.95 -11.26
N GLY A 148 -13.39 -10.18 -11.70
CA GLY A 148 -14.60 -9.82 -10.95
C GLY A 148 -14.65 -10.43 -9.54
N ARG A 149 -14.04 -11.61 -9.35
CA ARG A 149 -13.90 -12.29 -8.06
C ARG A 149 -13.12 -11.50 -7.01
N PHE A 150 -12.29 -10.55 -7.43
CA PHE A 150 -11.40 -9.76 -6.57
C PHE A 150 -11.94 -8.35 -6.27
N LEU A 151 -13.20 -8.07 -6.64
CA LEU A 151 -13.83 -6.76 -6.44
C LEU A 151 -13.92 -6.37 -4.96
N SER A 152 -14.15 -7.31 -4.05
CA SER A 152 -14.16 -7.05 -2.60
C SER A 152 -12.78 -6.63 -2.09
N LEU A 153 -11.72 -7.27 -2.60
CA LEU A 153 -10.34 -6.97 -2.28
C LEU A 153 -9.95 -5.57 -2.76
N TYR A 154 -10.33 -5.23 -4.00
CA TYR A 154 -10.18 -3.89 -4.57
C TYR A 154 -10.89 -2.83 -3.72
N ARG A 155 -12.18 -3.04 -3.40
CA ARG A 155 -12.97 -2.12 -2.57
C ARG A 155 -12.35 -1.93 -1.19
N ALA A 156 -11.84 -2.98 -0.57
CA ALA A 156 -11.18 -2.88 0.72
C ALA A 156 -9.88 -2.04 0.67
N ALA A 157 -9.08 -2.16 -0.39
CA ALA A 157 -7.89 -1.35 -0.60
C ALA A 157 -8.26 0.12 -0.89
N GLN A 158 -9.22 0.34 -1.79
CA GLN A 158 -9.71 1.67 -2.14
C GLN A 158 -10.31 2.42 -0.93
N SER A 159 -11.14 1.75 -0.13
CA SER A 159 -11.71 2.32 1.08
C SER A 159 -10.64 2.74 2.09
N ARG A 160 -9.57 1.93 2.23
CA ARG A 160 -8.42 2.28 3.08
C ARG A 160 -7.73 3.54 2.58
N ALA A 161 -7.38 3.59 1.29
CA ALA A 161 -6.70 4.74 0.70
C ALA A 161 -7.51 6.04 0.85
N ARG A 162 -8.82 5.97 0.62
CA ARG A 162 -9.75 7.09 0.79
C ARG A 162 -9.92 7.53 2.24
N ALA A 163 -10.05 6.57 3.17
CA ALA A 163 -10.15 6.87 4.60
C ALA A 163 -8.87 7.53 5.13
N ASP A 164 -7.70 7.03 4.71
CA ASP A 164 -6.41 7.60 5.10
C ASP A 164 -6.23 9.01 4.51
N TRP A 165 -6.70 9.25 3.28
CA TRP A 165 -6.72 10.59 2.68
C TRP A 165 -7.64 11.54 3.44
N LEU A 166 -8.90 11.14 3.70
CA LEU A 166 -9.87 11.98 4.42
C LEU A 166 -9.37 12.35 5.81
N TYR A 167 -8.91 11.37 6.57
CA TYR A 167 -8.44 11.57 7.93
C TYR A 167 -7.14 12.39 7.95
N GLY A 168 -6.18 12.01 7.10
CA GLY A 168 -4.86 12.63 7.05
C GLY A 168 -4.90 14.09 6.60
N ILE A 169 -5.57 14.37 5.48
CA ILE A 169 -5.64 15.71 4.90
C ILE A 169 -6.37 16.67 5.85
N ASN A 170 -7.56 16.28 6.31
CA ASN A 170 -8.38 17.18 7.11
C ASN A 170 -7.76 17.48 8.46
N LEU A 171 -7.31 16.47 9.20
CA LEU A 171 -6.75 16.68 10.53
C LEU A 171 -5.37 17.34 10.47
N THR A 172 -4.51 17.00 9.49
CA THR A 172 -3.23 17.70 9.33
C THR A 172 -3.45 19.18 9.05
N ARG A 173 -4.40 19.53 8.17
CA ARG A 173 -4.73 20.94 7.89
C ARG A 173 -5.28 21.64 9.12
N ALA A 174 -6.23 21.03 9.83
CA ALA A 174 -6.81 21.58 11.04
C ALA A 174 -5.73 21.87 12.11
N TRP A 175 -4.94 20.85 12.47
CA TRP A 175 -3.92 20.98 13.52
C TRP A 175 -2.79 21.91 13.12
N THR A 176 -2.36 21.91 11.86
CA THR A 176 -1.33 22.86 11.39
C THR A 176 -1.83 24.30 11.47
N LEU A 177 -3.08 24.58 11.09
CA LEU A 177 -3.64 25.94 11.19
C LEU A 177 -3.79 26.39 12.64
N THR A 178 -4.27 25.52 13.54
CA THR A 178 -4.34 25.80 14.98
C THR A 178 -2.95 26.03 15.58
N GLY A 179 -1.96 25.21 15.20
CA GLY A 179 -0.57 25.38 15.63
C GLY A 179 0.00 26.73 15.21
N ARG A 180 -0.24 27.15 13.96
CA ARG A 180 0.20 28.47 13.45
C ARG A 180 -0.43 29.63 14.22
N GLN A 181 -1.71 29.54 14.59
CA GLN A 181 -2.36 30.54 15.45
C GLN A 181 -1.70 30.63 16.83
N ALA A 182 -1.11 29.55 17.31
CA ALA A 182 -0.34 29.48 18.55
C ALA A 182 1.17 29.77 18.36
N GLY A 183 1.61 30.25 17.19
CA GLY A 183 3.00 30.61 16.91
C GLY A 183 3.91 29.45 16.47
N HIS A 184 3.34 28.32 16.06
CA HIS A 184 4.11 27.19 15.51
C HIS A 184 4.23 27.28 13.97
N ASP A 185 5.45 27.34 13.45
CA ASP A 185 5.71 27.49 12.00
C ASP A 185 5.77 26.18 11.20
N GLY A 186 5.72 25.02 11.87
CA GLY A 186 5.80 23.70 11.25
C GLY A 186 4.46 23.10 10.80
N VAL A 187 4.53 21.93 10.17
CA VAL A 187 3.36 21.09 9.87
C VAL A 187 3.10 20.16 11.05
N LEU A 188 1.88 20.19 11.56
CA LEU A 188 1.42 19.24 12.58
C LEU A 188 0.64 18.13 11.88
N SER A 189 1.36 17.11 11.43
CA SER A 189 0.76 15.99 10.70
C SER A 189 -0.05 15.09 11.63
N VAL A 190 -1.27 14.79 11.22
CA VAL A 190 -2.16 13.85 11.91
C VAL A 190 -2.59 12.78 10.94
N GLY A 191 -2.52 11.52 11.36
CA GLY A 191 -2.89 10.40 10.53
C GLY A 191 -3.26 9.18 11.36
N ARG A 192 -4.18 8.37 10.83
CA ARG A 192 -4.76 7.21 11.52
C ARG A 192 -3.71 6.17 11.94
N VAL A 193 -2.54 6.15 11.32
CA VAL A 193 -1.41 5.27 11.66
C VAL A 193 -0.30 6.01 12.39
N GLN A 194 0.20 7.13 11.84
CA GLN A 194 1.32 7.87 12.44
C GLN A 194 1.01 8.39 13.85
N THR A 195 -0.21 8.89 14.08
CA THR A 195 -0.56 9.54 15.35
C THR A 195 -0.72 8.51 16.49
N PRO A 196 -1.38 7.35 16.30
CA PRO A 196 -1.35 6.30 17.31
C PRO A 196 0.05 5.77 17.62
N VAL A 197 0.92 5.65 16.61
CA VAL A 197 2.32 5.24 16.81
C VAL A 197 3.06 6.24 17.68
N LEU A 198 2.95 7.54 17.39
CA LEU A 198 3.48 8.61 18.26
C LEU A 198 2.90 8.51 19.68
N GLY A 199 1.59 8.27 19.80
CA GLY A 199 0.93 8.12 21.08
C GLY A 199 1.45 6.96 21.92
N LEU A 200 1.89 5.85 21.32
CA LEU A 200 2.51 4.73 22.05
C LEU A 200 3.83 5.16 22.70
N VAL A 201 4.68 5.89 21.96
CA VAL A 201 5.95 6.40 22.46
C VAL A 201 5.72 7.41 23.58
N VAL A 202 4.88 8.41 23.35
CA VAL A 202 4.58 9.47 24.34
C VAL A 202 4.02 8.89 25.64
N ARG A 203 3.12 7.89 25.55
CA ARG A 203 2.60 7.22 26.76
C ARG A 203 3.67 6.45 27.51
N ARG A 204 4.54 5.72 26.80
CA ARG A 204 5.66 5.01 27.43
C ARG A 204 6.64 5.96 28.11
N ASP A 205 6.95 7.09 27.48
CA ASP A 205 7.82 8.10 28.07
C ASP A 205 7.21 8.71 29.34
N ALA A 206 5.89 8.92 29.35
CA ALA A 206 5.16 9.35 30.54
C ALA A 206 5.21 8.30 31.66
N GLU A 207 4.96 7.03 31.33
CA GLU A 207 5.07 5.91 32.29
C GLU A 207 6.47 5.86 32.93
N ILE A 208 7.54 6.05 32.14
CA ILE A 208 8.92 6.05 32.62
C ILE A 208 9.21 7.27 33.48
N ARG A 209 8.80 8.46 33.04
CA ARG A 209 9.01 9.72 33.79
C ARG A 209 8.32 9.68 35.15
N ASP A 210 7.11 9.13 35.18
CA ASP A 210 6.25 9.12 36.37
C ASP A 210 6.49 7.86 37.24
N PHE A 211 7.38 6.96 36.82
CA PHE A 211 7.76 5.77 37.59
C PHE A 211 8.55 6.13 38.84
N ALA A 212 7.97 5.85 40.01
CA ALA A 212 8.65 5.94 41.29
C ALA A 212 9.11 4.55 41.74
N PRO A 213 10.42 4.22 41.70
CA PRO A 213 10.90 2.91 42.12
C PRO A 213 10.52 2.65 43.58
N ARG A 214 10.11 1.41 43.85
CA ARG A 214 9.82 0.92 45.20
C ARG A 214 10.79 -0.22 45.51
N PRO A 215 11.46 -0.20 46.67
CA PRO A 215 12.25 -1.34 47.07
C PRO A 215 11.33 -2.55 47.23
N PHE A 216 11.76 -3.69 46.70
CA PHE A 216 11.16 -4.98 46.98
C PHE A 216 12.27 -5.94 47.38
N PHE A 217 11.93 -6.91 48.21
CA PHE A 217 12.88 -7.87 48.74
C PHE A 217 12.50 -9.25 48.25
N VAL A 218 13.52 -10.04 47.89
CA VAL A 218 13.36 -11.43 47.51
C VAL A 218 14.22 -12.26 48.45
N LEU A 219 13.63 -13.33 49.01
CA LEU A 219 14.37 -14.30 49.80
C LEU A 219 15.12 -15.25 48.87
N TRP A 220 16.44 -15.18 48.90
CA TRP A 220 17.33 -16.10 48.20
C TRP A 220 17.78 -17.22 49.14
N VAL A 221 17.91 -18.43 48.61
CA VAL A 221 18.43 -19.59 49.32
C VAL A 221 19.53 -20.25 48.49
N GLU A 222 20.64 -20.55 49.16
CA GLU A 222 21.71 -21.39 48.62
C GLU A 222 21.51 -22.82 49.12
N LEU A 223 21.34 -23.76 48.19
CA LEU A 223 21.06 -25.16 48.48
C LEU A 223 22.23 -26.01 48.02
N ALA A 224 22.78 -26.80 48.93
CA ALA A 224 23.69 -27.89 48.58
C ALA A 224 22.87 -29.05 48.00
N VAL A 225 23.31 -29.58 46.86
CA VAL A 225 22.72 -30.77 46.23
C VAL A 225 23.78 -31.85 46.05
N ALA A 226 23.36 -33.07 45.73
CA ALA A 226 24.25 -34.23 45.61
C ALA A 226 25.45 -34.00 44.67
N ARG A 227 25.34 -33.06 43.72
CA ARG A 227 26.43 -32.64 42.83
C ARG A 227 26.53 -31.12 42.71
N GLY A 228 26.90 -30.45 43.79
CA GLY A 228 27.26 -29.02 43.77
C GLY A 228 26.29 -28.14 44.56
N GLN A 229 26.16 -26.89 44.14
CA GLN A 229 25.29 -25.88 44.77
C GLN A 229 24.32 -25.31 43.74
N LEU A 230 23.11 -25.00 44.17
CA LEU A 230 22.14 -24.25 43.39
C LEU A 230 21.62 -23.07 44.20
N ARG A 231 21.27 -21.99 43.51
CA ARG A 231 20.65 -20.81 44.11
C ARG A 231 19.21 -20.72 43.60
N ALA A 232 18.27 -20.60 44.52
CA ALA A 232 16.86 -20.43 44.24
C ALA A 232 16.32 -19.20 44.98
N TRP A 233 15.23 -18.63 44.46
CA TRP A 233 14.46 -17.61 45.18
C TRP A 233 13.09 -18.15 45.60
N TRP A 234 12.62 -17.72 46.76
CA TRP A 234 11.29 -18.07 47.24
C TRP A 234 10.23 -17.39 46.37
N VAL A 235 9.24 -18.17 45.94
CA VAL A 235 8.03 -17.68 45.27
C VAL A 235 6.95 -17.62 46.35
N PRO A 236 6.55 -16.42 46.81
CA PRO A 236 5.43 -16.29 47.74
C PRO A 236 4.17 -16.92 47.14
N GLY A 237 3.40 -17.65 47.94
CA GLY A 237 2.08 -18.11 47.53
C GLY A 237 1.15 -16.90 47.28
N GLU A 238 0.11 -17.09 46.46
CA GLU A 238 -0.95 -16.09 46.37
C GLU A 238 -1.58 -15.90 47.76
N PRO A 239 -1.91 -14.65 48.15
CA PRO A 239 -2.56 -14.36 49.42
C PRO A 239 -3.97 -14.97 49.53
#